data_AF-A0A1Z9LZN6-F1
#
_entry.id   AF-A0A1Z9LZN6-F1
#
_cell.length_a   1.000
_cell.length_b   1.000
_cell.length_c   1.000
_cell.angle_alpha   90.00
_cell.angle_beta   90.00
_cell.angle_gamma   90.00
#
_symmetry.space_group_name_H-M   'P 1'
#
loop_
_entity.id
_entity.type
_entity.pdbx_description
1 polymer ?
#
loop_
_entity_poly.entity_id
_entity_poly.type
_entity_poly.pdbx_seq_one_letter_code
_entity_poly.pdbx_strand_id
1 'polypeptide(L)'
;MKKIILCEGDSWTAGDIIDPDLDITYVNAKENNSYRLTKVWPHKLGKLLDIEVWNTAVAGCSNDAIVRRIVENTFKLLDDYKPEEIFVIVGWSSPERKDFYFDDGNDNYWQTFYPYEITDPQQLSQKPKDQQEFFKSYIKYYWNKEEYFSRYIHNNLYLHYFLKSNNIDHLFFDAFYQTLELGINHELEMRKDGIKTENKFIEITKDIYKDISFKNFILEGKHFCKDNLHPNEKGHQLWAEELSKDLQWIK
;
A
#
# COMPACT_ATOMS: atom_id res chain seq x y z
N MET A 1 5.48 19.82 15.72
CA MET A 1 5.80 20.00 14.29
C MET A 1 6.47 18.74 13.81
N LYS A 2 5.94 18.14 12.73
CA LYS A 2 6.53 16.92 12.16
C LYS A 2 7.76 17.27 11.36
N LYS A 3 8.79 16.42 11.43
CA LYS A 3 10.05 16.57 10.69
C LYS A 3 10.14 15.59 9.54
N ILE A 4 9.53 14.42 9.68
CA ILE A 4 9.58 13.36 8.68
C ILE A 4 8.23 12.68 8.52
N ILE A 5 7.89 12.35 7.27
CA ILE A 5 6.76 11.52 6.91
C ILE A 5 7.29 10.19 6.39
N LEU A 6 6.95 9.09 7.07
CA LEU A 6 7.13 7.74 6.56
C LEU A 6 5.93 7.38 5.70
N CYS A 7 6.14 7.22 4.39
CA CYS A 7 5.09 6.78 3.47
C CYS A 7 5.30 5.33 3.09
N GLU A 8 4.23 4.56 3.13
CA GLU A 8 4.23 3.15 2.75
C GLU A 8 3.00 2.78 1.93
N GLY A 9 3.10 1.69 1.18
CA GLY A 9 2.03 1.18 0.34
C GLY A 9 2.58 0.25 -0.72
N ASP A 10 1.75 0.01 -1.73
CA ASP A 10 2.13 -0.78 -2.89
C ASP A 10 2.57 0.10 -4.08
N SER A 11 2.34 -0.35 -5.31
CA SER A 11 2.66 0.39 -6.53
C SER A 11 1.95 1.75 -6.64
N TRP A 12 0.84 1.98 -5.93
CA TRP A 12 0.16 3.27 -5.91
C TRP A 12 0.85 4.30 -5.02
N THR A 13 1.76 3.87 -4.14
CA THR A 13 2.62 4.75 -3.34
C THR A 13 4.07 4.73 -3.83
N ALA A 14 4.56 3.55 -4.23
CA ALA A 14 5.87 3.40 -4.83
C ALA A 14 5.94 4.04 -6.23
N GLY A 15 4.85 4.04 -6.98
CA GLY A 15 4.87 4.30 -8.42
C GLY A 15 5.25 3.04 -9.21
N ASP A 16 4.83 3.05 -10.47
CA ASP A 16 5.04 2.00 -11.47
C ASP A 16 5.95 2.47 -12.63
N ILE A 17 6.52 3.66 -12.50
CA ILE A 17 7.26 4.36 -13.56
C ILE A 17 8.74 3.99 -13.51
N ILE A 18 9.27 3.54 -14.65
CA ILE A 18 10.70 3.29 -14.86
C ILE A 18 11.28 4.43 -15.71
N ASP A 19 12.48 4.88 -15.34
CA ASP A 19 13.25 5.81 -16.15
C ASP A 19 13.51 5.21 -17.54
N PRO A 20 13.07 5.85 -18.64
CA PRO A 20 13.24 5.31 -19.99
C PRO A 20 14.71 5.13 -20.40
N ASP A 21 15.65 5.78 -19.69
CA ASP A 21 17.08 5.66 -19.96
C ASP A 21 17.74 4.47 -19.23
N LEU A 22 17.00 3.73 -18.40
CA LEU A 22 17.48 2.54 -17.68
C LEU A 22 17.00 1.25 -18.34
N ASP A 23 17.92 0.28 -18.51
CA ASP A 23 17.60 -1.08 -18.96
C ASP A 23 17.27 -1.99 -17.76
N ILE A 24 16.12 -1.75 -17.14
CA ILE A 24 15.63 -2.50 -15.97
C ILE A 24 14.14 -2.81 -16.09
N THR A 25 13.70 -3.85 -15.38
CA THR A 25 12.28 -4.24 -15.29
C THR A 25 11.72 -4.10 -13.88
N TYR A 26 12.59 -4.09 -12.86
CA TYR A 26 12.19 -3.93 -11.47
C TYR A 26 12.04 -2.46 -11.09
N VAL A 27 10.80 -1.99 -10.99
CA VAL A 27 10.50 -0.56 -10.74
C VAL A 27 11.10 0.00 -9.44
N ASN A 28 11.25 -0.84 -8.41
CA ASN A 28 11.85 -0.45 -7.14
C ASN A 28 13.39 -0.56 -7.12
N ALA A 29 14.04 -0.82 -8.26
CA ALA A 29 15.50 -0.79 -8.37
C ALA A 29 16.05 0.56 -7.89
N LYS A 30 17.19 0.52 -7.19
CA LYS A 30 17.76 1.70 -6.52
C LYS A 30 18.11 2.80 -7.52
N GLU A 31 18.58 2.40 -8.69
CA GLU A 31 18.96 3.23 -9.82
C GLU A 31 17.76 4.04 -10.35
N ASN A 32 16.53 3.49 -10.24
CA ASN A 32 15.30 4.15 -10.67
C ASN A 32 14.79 5.19 -9.67
N ASN A 33 15.29 5.20 -8.42
CA ASN A 33 14.69 5.97 -7.34
C ASN A 33 14.66 7.48 -7.60
N SER A 34 15.75 8.05 -8.14
CA SER A 34 15.82 9.49 -8.42
C SER A 34 14.75 9.94 -9.42
N TYR A 35 14.47 9.11 -10.43
CA TYR A 35 13.45 9.36 -11.43
C TYR A 35 12.04 9.10 -10.90
N ARG A 36 11.81 7.93 -10.30
CA ARG A 36 10.49 7.45 -9.85
C ARG A 36 9.97 8.24 -8.65
N LEU A 37 10.77 8.37 -7.59
CA LEU A 37 10.28 8.89 -6.31
C LEU A 37 9.84 10.35 -6.41
N THR A 38 10.43 11.13 -7.33
CA THR A 38 10.07 12.53 -7.53
C THR A 38 8.69 12.73 -8.21
N LYS A 39 8.16 11.67 -8.85
CA LYS A 39 6.90 11.69 -9.62
C LYS A 39 5.70 11.15 -8.86
N VAL A 40 5.91 10.59 -7.67
CA VAL A 40 4.83 9.99 -6.87
C VAL A 40 4.32 10.92 -5.76
N TRP A 41 3.11 10.64 -5.29
CA TRP A 41 2.41 11.48 -4.33
C TRP A 41 3.21 11.75 -3.04
N PRO A 42 4.02 10.81 -2.48
CA PRO A 42 4.76 11.09 -1.25
C PRO A 42 5.71 12.27 -1.40
N HIS A 43 6.53 12.30 -2.45
CA HIS A 43 7.47 13.39 -2.68
C HIS A 43 6.76 14.72 -2.94
N LYS A 44 5.66 14.68 -3.69
CA LYS A 44 4.86 15.86 -4.00
C LYS A 44 4.20 16.42 -2.74
N LEU A 45 3.71 15.55 -1.86
CA LEU A 45 3.15 15.94 -0.56
C LEU A 45 4.20 16.57 0.34
N GLY A 46 5.40 15.96 0.43
CA GLY A 46 6.52 16.53 1.20
C GLY A 46 6.86 17.96 0.78
N LYS A 47 6.86 18.24 -0.54
CA LYS A 47 7.04 19.60 -1.06
C LYS A 47 5.92 20.57 -0.69
N LEU A 48 4.67 20.12 -0.73
CA LEU A 48 3.51 20.94 -0.34
C LEU A 48 3.50 21.24 1.17
N LEU A 49 4.06 20.31 1.96
CA LEU A 49 4.11 20.43 3.41
C LEU A 49 5.40 21.04 3.95
N ASP A 50 6.46 21.12 3.14
CA ASP A 50 7.82 21.46 3.58
C ASP A 50 8.34 20.51 4.68
N ILE A 51 8.08 19.20 4.49
CA ILE A 51 8.46 18.13 5.41
C ILE A 51 9.23 17.05 4.64
N GLU A 52 10.27 16.50 5.26
CA GLU A 52 11.02 15.38 4.70
C GLU A 52 10.13 14.16 4.51
N VAL A 53 10.33 13.41 3.43
CA VAL A 53 9.55 12.20 3.14
C VAL A 53 10.48 11.03 2.92
N TRP A 54 10.25 9.97 3.69
CA TRP A 54 10.83 8.66 3.46
C TRP A 54 9.77 7.73 2.88
N ASN A 55 9.78 7.55 1.56
CA ASN A 55 8.88 6.61 0.88
C ASN A 55 9.53 5.23 0.79
N THR A 56 9.06 4.29 1.61
CA THR A 56 9.57 2.91 1.65
C THR A 56 8.70 1.91 0.89
N ALA A 57 7.69 2.41 0.16
CA ALA A 57 6.72 1.60 -0.56
C ALA A 57 7.35 0.69 -1.61
N VAL A 58 6.79 -0.51 -1.74
CA VAL A 58 7.25 -1.54 -2.69
C VAL A 58 6.11 -1.91 -3.62
N ALA A 59 6.34 -1.79 -4.94
CA ALA A 59 5.34 -2.13 -5.94
C ALA A 59 4.86 -3.58 -5.80
N GLY A 60 3.56 -3.77 -5.95
CA GLY A 60 2.93 -5.09 -5.92
C GLY A 60 2.81 -5.74 -4.53
N CYS A 61 3.26 -5.12 -3.45
CA CYS A 61 3.22 -5.79 -2.16
C CYS A 61 1.79 -5.96 -1.60
N SER A 62 1.64 -6.87 -0.63
CA SER A 62 0.40 -7.01 0.16
C SER A 62 0.37 -6.08 1.37
N ASN A 63 -0.80 -6.02 2.03
CA ASN A 63 -0.96 -5.34 3.31
C ASN A 63 -0.12 -5.95 4.44
N ASP A 64 0.19 -7.24 4.36
CA ASP A 64 1.07 -7.89 5.33
C ASP A 64 2.51 -7.35 5.20
N ALA A 65 2.97 -7.11 3.97
CA ALA A 65 4.28 -6.54 3.68
C ALA A 65 4.39 -5.10 4.20
N ILE A 66 3.33 -4.31 3.96
CA ILE A 66 3.19 -2.92 4.43
C ILE A 66 3.32 -2.89 5.96
N VAL A 67 2.57 -3.73 6.67
CA VAL A 67 2.64 -3.80 8.14
C VAL A 67 4.06 -4.11 8.61
N ARG A 68 4.71 -5.14 8.05
CA ARG A 68 6.09 -5.51 8.46
C ARG A 68 7.08 -4.37 8.25
N ARG A 69 7.01 -3.68 7.10
CA ARG A 69 7.92 -2.57 6.80
C ARG A 69 7.64 -1.34 7.63
N ILE A 70 6.38 -0.99 7.91
CA ILE A 70 6.09 0.13 8.81
C ILE A 70 6.65 -0.15 10.20
N VAL A 71 6.39 -1.33 10.78
CA VAL A 71 6.90 -1.64 12.13
C VAL A 71 8.43 -1.51 12.19
N GLU A 72 9.13 -2.14 11.25
CA GLU A 72 10.59 -2.10 11.15
C GLU A 72 11.12 -0.67 10.93
N ASN A 73 10.53 0.08 10.00
CA ASN A 73 11.00 1.43 9.66
C ASN A 73 10.60 2.46 10.72
N THR A 74 9.52 2.25 11.46
CA THR A 74 9.18 3.03 12.65
C THR A 74 10.25 2.88 13.70
N PHE A 75 10.72 1.67 14.01
CA PHE A 75 11.82 1.49 14.96
C PHE A 75 13.10 2.18 14.51
N LYS A 76 13.45 2.09 13.22
CA LYS A 76 14.60 2.82 12.66
C LYS A 76 14.46 4.34 12.82
N LEU A 77 13.28 4.91 12.55
CA LEU A 77 13.07 6.34 12.74
C LEU A 77 13.15 6.75 14.21
N LEU A 78 12.74 5.88 15.13
CA LEU A 78 12.82 6.16 16.57
C LEU A 78 14.27 6.20 17.10
N ASP A 79 15.25 5.70 16.34
CA ASP A 79 16.67 5.87 16.67
C ASP A 79 17.14 7.32 16.48
N ASP A 80 16.52 8.05 15.53
CA ASP A 80 16.97 9.39 15.09
C ASP A 80 15.97 10.53 15.40
N TYR A 81 14.68 10.21 15.57
CA TYR A 81 13.59 11.17 15.73
C TYR A 81 12.75 10.85 16.98
N LYS A 82 12.19 11.88 17.61
CA LYS A 82 11.18 11.67 18.64
C LYS A 82 9.86 11.24 18.01
N PRO A 83 9.02 10.45 18.72
CA PRO A 83 7.74 10.03 18.17
C PRO A 83 6.86 11.17 17.65
N GLU A 84 6.80 12.28 18.38
CA GLU A 84 5.99 13.44 18.01
C GLU A 84 6.51 14.15 16.74
N GLU A 85 7.73 13.86 16.28
CA GLU A 85 8.34 14.40 15.06
C GLU A 85 8.07 13.52 13.83
N ILE A 86 7.56 12.30 14.04
CA ILE A 86 7.25 11.33 12.98
C ILE A 86 5.76 11.41 12.64
N PHE A 87 5.46 11.35 11.35
CA PHE A 87 4.12 11.11 10.82
C PHE A 87 4.15 9.90 9.89
N VAL A 88 3.16 9.02 9.98
CA VAL A 88 3.09 7.83 9.10
C VAL A 88 1.89 7.94 8.18
N ILE A 89 2.08 7.72 6.87
CA ILE A 89 1.00 7.63 5.91
C ILE A 89 1.03 6.27 5.22
N VAL A 90 -0.09 5.54 5.30
CA VAL A 90 -0.23 4.22 4.67
C VAL A 90 -1.31 4.27 3.60
N GLY A 91 -0.90 3.99 2.36
CA GLY A 91 -1.81 3.65 1.27
C GLY A 91 -1.99 2.14 1.22
N TRP A 92 -3.08 1.63 1.78
CA TRP A 92 -3.36 0.20 1.82
C TRP A 92 -3.62 -0.37 0.42
N SER A 93 -3.02 -1.51 0.15
CA SER A 93 -3.30 -2.30 -1.05
C SER A 93 -4.59 -3.09 -0.88
N SER A 94 -4.95 -3.86 -1.90
CA SER A 94 -6.15 -4.68 -1.86
C SER A 94 -6.05 -5.80 -0.80
N PRO A 95 -7.13 -6.09 -0.03
CA PRO A 95 -7.16 -7.16 0.98
C PRO A 95 -6.74 -8.53 0.45
N GLU A 96 -7.07 -8.77 -0.81
CA GLU A 96 -6.93 -10.04 -1.49
C GLU A 96 -5.47 -10.44 -1.72
N ARG A 97 -4.55 -9.47 -1.63
CA ARG A 97 -3.11 -9.75 -1.68
C ARG A 97 -2.65 -10.33 -0.36
N LYS A 98 -1.88 -11.41 -0.46
CA LYS A 98 -1.35 -12.15 0.71
C LYS A 98 0.14 -12.40 0.53
N ASP A 99 0.91 -12.25 1.59
CA ASP A 99 2.30 -12.66 1.58
C ASP A 99 2.48 -14.07 2.14
N PHE A 100 3.39 -14.81 1.50
CA PHE A 100 3.95 -16.05 2.00
C PHE A 100 5.47 -15.93 2.00
N TYR A 101 6.11 -16.44 3.04
CA TYR A 101 7.55 -16.60 3.03
C TYR A 101 7.87 -17.91 2.31
N PHE A 102 8.55 -17.80 1.17
CA PHE A 102 9.01 -18.94 0.40
C PHE A 102 10.45 -19.25 0.80
N ASP A 103 10.73 -20.54 0.98
CA ASP A 103 12.06 -21.08 1.25
C ASP A 103 12.10 -22.49 0.65
N ASP A 104 12.98 -22.71 -0.32
CA ASP A 104 13.23 -24.03 -0.92
C ASP A 104 14.61 -24.61 -0.55
N GLY A 105 15.28 -23.99 0.42
CA GLY A 105 16.64 -24.31 0.84
C GLY A 105 17.75 -23.71 -0.02
N ASN A 106 17.44 -23.17 -1.21
CA ASN A 106 18.41 -22.45 -2.06
C ASN A 106 18.12 -20.95 -2.07
N ASP A 107 16.86 -20.59 -2.23
CA ASP A 107 16.37 -19.21 -2.25
C ASP A 107 15.31 -19.02 -1.17
N ASN A 108 15.30 -17.84 -0.56
CA ASN A 108 14.24 -17.45 0.37
C ASN A 108 13.85 -15.99 0.19
N TYR A 109 12.55 -15.73 0.20
CA TYR A 109 12.02 -14.38 0.02
C TYR A 109 10.54 -14.31 0.39
N TRP A 110 10.07 -13.09 0.67
CA TRP A 110 8.64 -12.83 0.77
C TRP A 110 8.03 -12.74 -0.62
N GLN A 111 7.06 -13.60 -0.90
CA GLN A 111 6.31 -13.60 -2.14
C GLN A 111 4.89 -13.09 -1.87
N THR A 112 4.52 -12.00 -2.55
CA THR A 112 3.13 -11.56 -2.60
C THR A 112 2.38 -12.37 -3.64
N PHE A 113 1.21 -12.85 -3.26
CA PHE A 113 0.26 -13.56 -4.09
C PHE A 113 -0.90 -12.62 -4.44
N TYR A 114 -1.20 -12.51 -5.73
CA TYR A 114 -2.21 -11.60 -6.28
C TYR A 114 -3.34 -12.36 -6.95
N PRO A 115 -4.59 -11.87 -6.87
CA PRO A 115 -5.72 -12.48 -7.57
C PRO A 115 -5.51 -12.58 -9.10
N TYR A 116 -4.92 -11.55 -9.72
CA TYR A 116 -4.79 -11.50 -11.18
C TYR A 116 -3.68 -12.41 -11.74
N GLU A 117 -2.59 -12.62 -10.99
CA GLU A 117 -1.48 -13.50 -11.40
C GLU A 117 -1.94 -14.94 -11.63
N ILE A 118 -3.03 -15.35 -10.97
CA ILE A 118 -3.59 -16.71 -11.08
C ILE A 118 -4.42 -16.88 -12.35
N THR A 119 -5.08 -15.80 -12.78
CA THR A 119 -5.88 -15.78 -14.01
C THR A 119 -5.03 -15.63 -15.27
N ASP A 120 -3.73 -15.36 -15.12
CA ASP A 120 -2.77 -15.27 -16.21
C ASP A 120 -1.86 -16.53 -16.22
N PRO A 121 -2.12 -17.50 -17.11
CA PRO A 121 -1.30 -18.71 -17.23
C PRO A 121 0.18 -18.41 -17.48
N GLN A 122 0.50 -17.28 -18.14
CA GLN A 122 1.88 -16.90 -18.42
C GLN A 122 2.60 -16.54 -17.12
N GLN A 123 1.98 -15.74 -16.25
CA GLN A 123 2.56 -15.35 -14.97
C GLN A 123 2.64 -16.53 -13.99
N LEU A 124 1.61 -17.39 -13.94
CA LEU A 124 1.66 -18.59 -13.11
C LEU A 124 2.79 -19.54 -13.54
N SER A 125 3.01 -19.68 -14.85
CA SER A 125 4.06 -20.58 -15.39
C SER A 125 5.49 -20.17 -15.04
N GLN A 126 5.71 -18.89 -14.68
CA GLN A 126 7.02 -18.38 -14.28
C GLN A 126 7.42 -18.80 -12.86
N LYS A 127 6.46 -19.29 -12.05
CA LYS A 127 6.73 -19.73 -10.67
C LYS A 127 7.18 -21.20 -10.62
N PRO A 128 7.96 -21.62 -9.61
CA PRO A 128 8.25 -23.04 -9.37
C PRO A 128 6.99 -23.89 -9.30
N LYS A 129 7.06 -25.16 -9.75
CA LYS A 129 5.88 -26.06 -9.80
C LYS A 129 5.16 -26.19 -8.46
N ASP A 130 5.91 -26.33 -7.37
CA ASP A 130 5.32 -26.47 -6.04
C ASP A 130 4.60 -25.19 -5.60
N GLN A 131 5.13 -24.01 -5.96
CA GLN A 131 4.42 -22.75 -5.75
C GLN A 131 3.13 -22.72 -6.57
N GLN A 132 3.14 -23.17 -7.83
CA GLN A 132 1.94 -23.21 -8.66
C GLN A 132 0.84 -24.09 -8.05
N GLU A 133 1.19 -25.28 -7.56
CA GLU A 133 0.23 -26.20 -6.93
C GLU A 133 -0.29 -25.71 -5.58
N PHE A 134 0.58 -25.13 -4.76
CA PHE A 134 0.17 -24.41 -3.56
C PHE A 134 -0.80 -23.29 -3.91
N PHE A 135 -0.49 -22.49 -4.95
CA PHE A 135 -1.27 -21.33 -5.29
C PHE A 135 -2.67 -21.70 -5.79
N LYS A 136 -2.79 -22.74 -6.62
CA LYS A 136 -4.08 -23.31 -7.05
C LYS A 136 -4.91 -23.76 -5.85
N SER A 137 -4.29 -24.42 -4.89
CA SER A 137 -4.97 -24.93 -3.68
C SER A 137 -5.40 -23.79 -2.75
N TYR A 138 -4.52 -22.82 -2.53
CA TYR A 138 -4.80 -21.63 -1.74
C TYR A 138 -6.02 -20.88 -2.27
N ILE A 139 -6.06 -20.62 -3.58
CA ILE A 139 -7.16 -19.88 -4.20
C ILE A 139 -8.46 -20.63 -4.17
N LYS A 140 -8.42 -21.94 -4.43
CA LYS A 140 -9.63 -22.76 -4.46
C LYS A 140 -10.32 -22.86 -3.10
N TYR A 141 -9.56 -22.87 -2.01
CA TYR A 141 -10.08 -23.25 -0.70
C TYR A 141 -9.98 -22.18 0.38
N TYR A 142 -9.00 -21.27 0.30
CA TYR A 142 -8.64 -20.37 1.40
C TYR A 142 -8.71 -18.89 1.04
N TRP A 143 -8.70 -18.56 -0.26
CA TRP A 143 -8.94 -17.20 -0.71
C TRP A 143 -10.44 -16.92 -0.75
N ASN A 144 -10.97 -16.33 0.33
CA ASN A 144 -12.38 -15.99 0.45
C ASN A 144 -12.54 -14.67 1.22
N LYS A 145 -13.72 -14.05 1.07
CA LYS A 145 -14.03 -12.71 1.62
C LYS A 145 -13.83 -12.66 3.12
N GLU A 146 -14.25 -13.71 3.80
CA GLU A 146 -14.17 -13.85 5.24
C GLU A 146 -12.71 -13.79 5.73
N GLU A 147 -11.79 -14.47 5.04
CA GLU A 147 -10.35 -14.43 5.36
C GLU A 147 -9.77 -13.03 5.11
N TYR A 148 -9.83 -12.53 3.88
CA TYR A 148 -9.03 -11.36 3.53
C TYR A 148 -9.58 -10.07 4.13
N PHE A 149 -10.89 -9.95 4.35
CA PHE A 149 -11.43 -8.80 5.07
C PHE A 149 -11.09 -8.85 6.55
N SER A 150 -11.21 -10.03 7.17
CA SER A 150 -10.77 -10.20 8.56
C SER A 150 -9.30 -9.81 8.69
N ARG A 151 -8.41 -10.33 7.84
CA ARG A 151 -6.98 -9.99 7.88
C ARG A 151 -6.73 -8.50 7.64
N TYR A 152 -7.40 -7.88 6.67
CA TYR A 152 -7.27 -6.45 6.42
C TYR A 152 -7.67 -5.59 7.64
N ILE A 153 -8.77 -5.94 8.30
CA ILE A 153 -9.22 -5.28 9.53
C ILE A 153 -8.17 -5.43 10.64
N HIS A 154 -7.62 -6.63 10.83
CA HIS A 154 -6.61 -6.87 11.85
C HIS A 154 -5.29 -6.17 11.54
N ASN A 155 -4.85 -6.10 10.28
CA ASN A 155 -3.68 -5.32 9.87
C ASN A 155 -3.85 -3.83 10.24
N ASN A 156 -5.04 -3.28 10.00
CA ASN A 156 -5.37 -1.90 10.37
C ASN A 156 -5.38 -1.65 11.87
N LEU A 157 -6.09 -2.50 12.62
CA LEU A 157 -6.15 -2.39 14.07
C LEU A 157 -4.75 -2.53 14.68
N TYR A 158 -3.99 -3.53 14.25
CA TYR A 158 -2.61 -3.76 14.71
C TYR A 158 -1.75 -2.53 14.46
N LEU A 159 -1.75 -1.99 13.24
CA LEU A 159 -0.88 -0.88 12.89
C LEU A 159 -1.29 0.42 13.59
N HIS A 160 -2.60 0.71 13.64
CA HIS A 160 -3.12 1.85 14.40
C HIS A 160 -2.66 1.82 15.86
N TYR A 161 -2.86 0.69 16.53
CA TYR A 161 -2.51 0.57 17.94
C TYR A 161 -1.00 0.53 18.18
N PHE A 162 -0.23 -0.09 17.28
CA PHE A 162 1.23 -0.04 17.33
C PHE A 162 1.73 1.41 17.27
N LEU A 163 1.32 2.18 16.25
CA LEU A 163 1.75 3.57 16.07
C LEU A 163 1.26 4.45 17.23
N LYS A 164 -0.01 4.29 17.62
CA LYS A 164 -0.59 5.04 18.75
C LYS A 164 0.11 4.74 20.07
N SER A 165 0.47 3.48 20.34
CA SER A 165 1.19 3.11 21.56
C SER A 165 2.61 3.67 21.62
N ASN A 166 3.19 4.00 20.45
CA ASN A 166 4.46 4.69 20.34
C ASN A 166 4.30 6.22 20.25
N ASN A 167 3.09 6.78 20.42
CA ASN A 167 2.80 8.21 20.29
C ASN A 167 3.10 8.80 18.91
N ILE A 168 2.86 8.03 17.84
CA ILE A 168 3.07 8.43 16.45
C ILE A 168 1.73 8.67 15.76
N ASP A 169 1.53 9.90 15.29
CA ASP A 169 0.37 10.29 14.49
C ASP A 169 0.44 9.66 13.09
N HIS A 170 -0.72 9.31 12.55
CA HIS A 170 -0.79 8.61 11.28
C HIS A 170 -2.10 8.86 10.52
N LEU A 171 -2.04 8.70 9.21
CA LEU A 171 -3.17 8.74 8.28
C LEU A 171 -3.14 7.49 7.40
N PHE A 172 -4.28 6.83 7.27
CA PHE A 172 -4.50 5.70 6.37
C PHE A 172 -5.44 6.09 5.23
N PHE A 173 -5.27 5.44 4.09
CA PHE A 173 -6.24 5.49 3.01
C PHE A 173 -6.17 4.19 2.21
N ASP A 174 -7.23 3.89 1.48
CA ASP A 174 -7.22 2.77 0.53
C ASP A 174 -6.65 3.23 -0.80
N ALA A 175 -5.63 2.56 -1.32
CA ALA A 175 -5.16 2.83 -2.67
C ALA A 175 -6.21 2.38 -3.69
N PHE A 176 -6.65 1.13 -3.56
CA PHE A 176 -7.68 0.49 -4.39
C PHE A 176 -8.16 -0.84 -3.77
N TYR A 177 -9.21 -1.41 -4.34
CA TYR A 177 -9.76 -2.73 -3.99
C TYR A 177 -9.73 -3.65 -5.23
N GLN A 178 -9.47 -4.97 -5.11
CA GLN A 178 -9.23 -5.85 -6.28
C GLN A 178 -9.91 -7.24 -6.18
N THR A 179 -10.93 -7.48 -7.00
CA THR A 179 -11.62 -8.79 -7.06
C THR A 179 -11.26 -9.62 -8.30
N LEU A 180 -11.45 -10.94 -8.24
CA LEU A 180 -11.26 -11.86 -9.38
C LEU A 180 -12.23 -11.57 -10.54
N GLU A 181 -13.49 -11.23 -10.25
CA GLU A 181 -14.55 -11.07 -11.26
C GLU A 181 -14.57 -9.67 -11.89
N LEU A 182 -14.17 -8.63 -11.16
CA LEU A 182 -14.28 -7.22 -11.58
C LEU A 182 -12.94 -6.48 -11.66
N GLY A 183 -11.82 -7.18 -11.46
CA GLY A 183 -10.49 -6.56 -11.40
C GLY A 183 -10.39 -5.53 -10.27
N ILE A 184 -9.67 -4.43 -10.52
CA ILE A 184 -9.60 -3.31 -9.58
C ILE A 184 -10.99 -2.65 -9.54
N ASN A 185 -11.68 -2.71 -8.41
CA ASN A 185 -13.05 -2.23 -8.22
C ASN A 185 -13.06 -0.83 -7.55
N HIS A 186 -14.20 -0.12 -7.62
CA HIS A 186 -14.41 1.27 -7.22
C HIS A 186 -15.68 1.48 -6.37
N GLU A 187 -16.63 0.52 -6.32
CA GLU A 187 -17.94 0.66 -5.67
C GLU A 187 -18.12 -0.23 -4.41
N LEU A 188 -17.11 -1.02 -4.05
CA LEU A 188 -17.17 -1.90 -2.87
C LEU A 188 -16.53 -1.22 -1.66
N GLU A 189 -17.38 -0.72 -0.76
CA GLU A 189 -16.93 -0.37 0.58
C GLU A 189 -16.64 -1.63 1.39
N MET A 190 -15.43 -1.69 1.93
CA MET A 190 -14.97 -2.79 2.77
C MET A 190 -15.45 -2.66 4.23
N ARG A 191 -16.08 -1.52 4.55
CA ARG A 191 -16.55 -1.16 5.88
C ARG A 191 -18.02 -1.57 5.97
N LYS A 192 -18.30 -2.69 6.63
CA LYS A 192 -19.67 -3.13 6.91
C LYS A 192 -19.87 -3.24 8.41
N ASP A 193 -21.04 -2.87 8.88
CA ASP A 193 -21.43 -3.04 10.28
C ASP A 193 -21.51 -4.53 10.64
N GLY A 194 -20.98 -4.91 11.81
CA GLY A 194 -21.09 -6.28 12.30
C GLY A 194 -20.49 -6.52 13.67
N ILE A 195 -19.64 -7.54 13.81
CA ILE A 195 -19.13 -8.03 15.10
C ILE A 195 -18.19 -7.02 15.77
N LYS A 196 -17.83 -7.24 17.05
CA LYS A 196 -17.05 -6.27 17.87
C LYS A 196 -15.80 -5.72 17.17
N THR A 197 -15.06 -6.57 16.44
CA THR A 197 -13.83 -6.17 15.74
C THR A 197 -14.11 -5.20 14.59
N GLU A 198 -15.18 -5.43 13.82
CA GLU A 198 -15.60 -4.54 12.72
C GLU A 198 -16.06 -3.19 13.25
N ASN A 199 -16.85 -3.19 14.33
CA ASN A 199 -17.26 -1.95 14.98
C ASN A 199 -16.05 -1.15 15.48
N LYS A 200 -15.03 -1.83 16.02
CA LYS A 200 -13.82 -1.16 16.47
C LYS A 200 -13.01 -0.60 15.31
N PHE A 201 -12.93 -1.34 14.21
CA PHE A 201 -12.32 -0.86 12.98
C PHE A 201 -13.03 0.38 12.42
N ILE A 202 -14.36 0.35 12.31
CA ILE A 202 -15.17 1.49 11.87
C ILE A 202 -14.94 2.69 12.79
N GLU A 203 -14.90 2.48 14.10
CA GLU A 203 -14.62 3.55 15.06
C GLU A 203 -13.29 4.25 14.79
N ILE A 204 -12.18 3.51 14.67
CA ILE A 204 -10.86 4.12 14.45
C ILE A 204 -10.77 4.80 13.08
N THR A 205 -11.48 4.28 12.07
CA THR A 205 -11.44 4.87 10.71
C THR A 205 -12.05 6.27 10.64
N LYS A 206 -12.85 6.69 11.63
CA LYS A 206 -13.40 8.05 11.64
C LYS A 206 -12.33 9.13 11.83
N ASP A 207 -11.26 8.78 12.53
CA ASP A 207 -10.23 9.73 12.95
C ASP A 207 -8.97 9.65 12.09
N ILE A 208 -8.63 8.44 11.60
CA ILE A 208 -7.33 8.18 10.99
C ILE A 208 -7.39 7.88 9.50
N TYR A 209 -8.58 7.86 8.87
CA TYR A 209 -8.72 7.49 7.47
C TYR A 209 -9.15 8.65 6.58
N LYS A 210 -8.57 8.70 5.38
CA LYS A 210 -9.21 9.39 4.26
C LYS A 210 -10.48 8.62 3.87
N ASP A 211 -11.54 9.38 3.63
CA ASP A 211 -12.88 8.88 3.31
C ASP A 211 -13.00 8.35 1.86
N ILE A 212 -12.15 8.86 0.97
CA ILE A 212 -12.05 8.42 -0.42
C ILE A 212 -10.76 7.64 -0.67
N SER A 213 -10.85 6.59 -1.50
CA SER A 213 -9.66 5.88 -1.98
C SER A 213 -8.91 6.70 -3.02
N PHE A 214 -7.59 6.50 -3.14
CA PHE A 214 -6.79 7.20 -4.15
C PHE A 214 -7.34 6.90 -5.56
N LYS A 215 -7.70 5.64 -5.84
CA LYS A 215 -8.35 5.27 -7.10
C LYS A 215 -9.63 6.03 -7.37
N ASN A 216 -10.57 6.06 -6.41
CA ASN A 216 -11.86 6.71 -6.62
C ASN A 216 -11.68 8.21 -6.85
N PHE A 217 -10.73 8.83 -6.15
CA PHE A 217 -10.41 10.24 -6.31
C PHE A 217 -9.95 10.59 -7.73
N ILE A 218 -9.10 9.76 -8.36
CA ILE A 218 -8.58 10.06 -9.71
C ILE A 218 -9.46 9.52 -10.85
N LEU A 219 -10.51 8.77 -10.54
CA LEU A 219 -11.31 8.04 -11.52
C LEU A 219 -12.05 8.98 -12.48
N GLU A 220 -12.74 10.00 -11.95
CA GLU A 220 -13.53 10.94 -12.75
C GLU A 220 -12.66 11.73 -13.74
N GLY A 221 -11.47 12.16 -13.29
CA GLY A 221 -10.47 12.85 -14.12
C GLY A 221 -9.68 11.93 -15.05
N LYS A 222 -9.86 10.61 -14.95
CA LYS A 222 -9.15 9.56 -15.71
C LYS A 222 -7.62 9.73 -15.66
N HIS A 223 -7.07 10.04 -14.49
CA HIS A 223 -5.63 10.29 -14.34
C HIS A 223 -4.82 9.00 -14.18
N PHE A 224 -4.97 8.10 -15.15
CA PHE A 224 -4.26 6.83 -15.23
C PHE A 224 -3.15 6.89 -16.29
N CYS A 225 -2.16 6.00 -16.17
CA CYS A 225 -1.23 5.73 -17.25
C CYS A 225 -1.98 5.16 -18.47
N LYS A 226 -1.41 5.32 -19.67
CA LYS A 226 -2.09 4.86 -20.90
C LYS A 226 -2.13 3.33 -21.00
N ASP A 227 -1.09 2.68 -20.50
CA ASP A 227 -0.82 1.26 -20.75
C ASP A 227 -1.18 0.37 -19.55
N ASN A 228 -1.60 0.97 -18.42
CA ASN A 228 -2.02 0.24 -17.24
C ASN A 228 -3.04 1.06 -16.41
N LEU A 229 -3.60 0.44 -15.36
CA LEU A 229 -4.60 1.08 -14.49
C LEU A 229 -3.98 1.78 -13.27
N HIS A 230 -2.69 2.11 -13.31
CA HIS A 230 -2.01 2.86 -12.24
C HIS A 230 -2.16 4.37 -12.43
N PRO A 231 -2.04 5.17 -11.35
CA PRO A 231 -2.04 6.62 -11.44
C PRO A 231 -0.89 7.12 -12.31
N ASN A 232 -1.18 8.05 -13.22
CA ASN A 232 -0.10 8.81 -13.85
C ASN A 232 0.42 9.91 -12.90
N GLU A 233 1.50 10.59 -13.29
CA GLU A 233 2.10 11.65 -12.48
C GLU A 233 1.10 12.77 -12.10
N LYS A 234 0.15 13.10 -12.98
CA LYS A 234 -0.89 14.09 -12.67
C LYS A 234 -1.85 13.56 -11.59
N GLY A 235 -2.21 12.29 -11.63
CA GLY A 235 -2.98 11.63 -10.58
C GLY A 235 -2.27 11.68 -9.23
N HIS A 236 -0.97 11.37 -9.21
CA HIS A 236 -0.14 11.52 -8.01
C HIS A 236 -0.06 12.96 -7.50
N GLN A 237 0.01 13.95 -8.38
CA GLN A 237 0.00 15.37 -8.02
C GLN A 237 -1.33 15.79 -7.37
N LEU A 238 -2.45 15.44 -8.00
CA LEU A 238 -3.77 15.79 -7.47
C LEU A 238 -4.04 15.11 -6.12
N TRP A 239 -3.57 13.87 -5.95
CA TRP A 239 -3.70 13.18 -4.66
C TRP A 239 -2.85 13.80 -3.57
N ALA A 240 -1.62 14.20 -3.87
CA ALA A 240 -0.80 14.94 -2.92
C ALA A 240 -1.45 16.27 -2.51
N GLU A 241 -2.04 16.99 -3.46
CA GLU A 241 -2.81 18.22 -3.20
C GLU A 241 -4.02 17.94 -2.30
N GLU A 242 -4.75 16.85 -2.57
CA GLU A 242 -5.91 16.44 -1.76
C GLU A 242 -5.51 16.09 -0.32
N LEU A 243 -4.51 15.23 -0.13
CA LEU A 243 -3.99 14.90 1.21
C LEU A 243 -3.47 16.13 1.95
N SER A 244 -2.86 17.08 1.23
CA SER A 244 -2.31 18.29 1.85
C SER A 244 -3.38 19.16 2.51
N LYS A 245 -4.64 19.11 2.04
CA LYS A 245 -5.75 19.89 2.64
C LYS A 245 -6.02 19.44 4.07
N ASP A 246 -5.92 18.14 4.34
CA ASP A 246 -6.18 17.56 5.66
C ASP A 246 -4.95 17.61 6.58
N LEU A 247 -3.76 17.83 6.01
CA LEU A 247 -2.48 17.71 6.70
C LEU A 247 -1.76 19.05 6.92
N GLN A 248 -2.41 20.20 6.73
CA GLN A 248 -1.74 21.48 7.02
C GLN A 248 -1.37 21.64 8.51
N TRP A 249 -2.06 20.95 9.42
CA TRP A 249 -1.82 21.04 10.87
C TRP A 249 -0.53 20.34 11.34
N ILE A 250 0.08 19.47 10.52
CA ILE A 250 1.31 18.77 10.89
C ILE A 250 2.59 19.59 10.64
N LYS A 251 2.44 20.71 9.91
CA LYS A 251 3.43 21.78 9.78
C LYS A 251 3.69 22.46 11.12
#